data_AF-A0A7J6WSG9-F1
#
_entry.id   AF-A0A7J6WSG9-F1
#
_cell.length_a   1.000
_cell.length_b   1.000
_cell.length_c   1.000
_cell.angle_alpha   90.00
_cell.angle_beta   90.00
_cell.angle_gamma   90.00
#
_symmetry.space_group_name_H-M   'P 1'
#
loop_
_entity.id
_entity.type
_entity.pdbx_description
1 polymer ?
#
loop_
_entity_poly.entity_id
_entity_poly.type
_entity_poly.pdbx_seq_one_letter_code
_entity_poly.pdbx_strand_id
1 'polypeptide(L)'
;MRKPFQLRLLLESIIVKNMDEEKNPKTKCFLIDPPGSGLFNKVTRGVMYTREEAEGRRPKNPFDTITKGIGINRLTKNFVLAELDGAFRGTDIEAVEMSRFLLKNEGLCW
;
A
#
# COMPACT_ATOMS: atom_id res chain seq x y z
N MET A 1 -6.55 10.79 -19.52
CA MET A 1 -5.96 11.71 -18.53
C MET A 1 -6.31 11.25 -17.13
N ARG A 2 -5.48 10.42 -16.49
CA ARG A 2 -5.65 10.08 -15.07
C ARG A 2 -5.05 11.21 -14.23
N LYS A 3 -5.82 11.71 -13.27
CA LYS A 3 -5.60 12.98 -12.58
C LYS A 3 -4.30 12.97 -11.73
N PRO A 4 -3.61 14.12 -11.59
CA PRO A 4 -2.43 14.29 -10.72
C PRO A 4 -2.70 14.07 -9.21
N PHE A 5 -3.94 13.80 -8.81
CA PHE A 5 -4.34 13.56 -7.42
C PHE A 5 -3.90 12.20 -6.88
N GLN A 6 -3.77 11.17 -7.74
CA GLN A 6 -3.33 9.83 -7.31
C GLN A 6 -1.84 9.80 -6.95
N LEU A 7 -1.00 10.60 -7.61
CA LEU A 7 0.42 10.67 -7.24
C LEU A 7 0.61 11.35 -5.87
N ARG A 8 -0.12 12.42 -5.53
CA ARG A 8 0.04 13.05 -4.21
C ARG A 8 -0.31 12.13 -3.04
N LEU A 9 -1.22 11.17 -3.25
CA LEU A 9 -1.59 10.16 -2.25
C LEU A 9 -0.51 9.08 -2.05
N LEU A 10 0.40 8.87 -3.01
CA LEU A 10 1.48 7.88 -2.90
C LEU A 10 2.51 8.25 -1.82
N LEU A 11 2.61 9.54 -1.46
CA LEU A 11 3.56 10.02 -0.45
C LEU A 11 2.99 10.18 0.95
N GLU A 12 1.69 10.44 1.06
CA GLU A 12 1.06 10.66 2.38
C GLU A 12 0.53 9.35 3.00
N SER A 13 0.71 8.19 2.37
CA SER A 13 0.17 6.92 2.89
C SER A 13 1.03 5.67 2.68
N ILE A 14 2.36 5.77 2.91
CA ILE A 14 3.10 4.60 3.41
C ILE A 14 2.69 4.49 4.88
N ILE A 15 1.84 3.51 5.22
CA ILE A 15 1.13 3.36 6.51
C ILE A 15 1.95 3.90 7.70
N VAL A 16 1.58 5.10 8.18
CA VAL A 16 1.86 5.55 9.54
C VAL A 16 0.56 6.10 10.09
N LYS A 17 -0.18 5.23 10.79
CA LYS A 17 -0.99 5.67 11.93
C LYS A 17 -0.71 4.73 13.08
N ASN A 18 0.56 4.67 13.48
CA ASN A 18 0.84 4.56 14.90
C ASN A 18 0.94 6.01 15.38
N MET A 19 0.26 6.31 16.49
CA MET A 19 0.19 7.61 17.15
C MET A 19 -0.87 8.54 16.56
N ASP A 20 -1.71 9.12 17.43
CA ASP A 20 -2.67 10.18 17.15
C ASP A 20 -4.14 9.79 16.82
N GLU A 21 -4.70 8.76 17.48
CA GLU A 21 -6.14 8.82 17.79
C GLU A 21 -6.47 10.07 18.64
N GLU A 22 -5.49 10.55 19.43
CA GLU A 22 -5.66 11.72 20.29
C GLU A 22 -5.71 13.07 19.56
N LYS A 23 -5.21 13.21 18.32
CA LYS A 23 -5.07 14.56 17.72
C LYS A 23 -6.24 15.02 16.85
N ASN A 24 -7.01 14.15 16.20
CA ASN A 24 -8.20 14.56 15.45
C ASN A 24 -9.07 13.36 14.98
N PRO A 25 -10.33 13.22 15.45
CA PRO A 25 -11.22 12.14 15.01
C PRO A 25 -11.64 12.24 13.53
N LYS A 26 -11.31 13.33 12.82
CA LYS A 26 -11.59 13.48 11.38
C LYS A 26 -10.49 12.95 10.47
N THR A 27 -9.35 12.53 11.01
CA THR A 27 -8.21 12.07 10.21
C THR A 27 -8.44 10.67 9.68
N LYS A 28 -8.51 10.56 8.35
CA LYS A 28 -8.66 9.29 7.65
C LYS A 28 -7.33 8.58 7.45
N CYS A 29 -7.29 7.27 7.60
CA CYS A 29 -6.13 6.42 7.37
C CYS A 29 -6.38 5.46 6.20
N PHE A 30 -5.42 5.37 5.28
CA PHE A 30 -5.52 4.50 4.12
C PHE A 30 -4.29 3.60 4.01
N LEU A 31 -4.51 2.38 3.56
CA LEU A 31 -3.45 1.44 3.18
C LEU A 31 -3.06 1.64 1.72
N ILE A 32 -1.77 1.75 1.42
CA ILE A 32 -1.24 1.49 0.08
C ILE A 32 -0.51 0.14 0.09
N ASP A 33 -0.89 -0.75 -0.82
CA ASP A 33 -0.39 -2.13 -0.84
C ASP A 33 0.16 -2.47 -2.23
N PRO A 34 1.37 -3.03 -2.35
CA PRO A 34 1.94 -3.42 -3.63
C PRO A 34 1.25 -4.64 -4.23
N PRO A 35 1.46 -4.95 -5.53
CA PRO A 35 0.94 -6.15 -6.15
C PRO A 35 1.51 -7.41 -5.48
N GLY A 36 0.71 -8.48 -5.42
CA GLY A 36 1.10 -9.74 -4.78
C GLY A 36 0.86 -9.80 -3.27
N SER A 37 0.60 -8.66 -2.62
CA SER A 37 0.16 -8.59 -1.22
C SER A 37 -1.35 -8.82 -1.07
N GLY A 38 -1.73 -9.52 0.00
CA GLY A 38 -3.11 -9.83 0.35
C GLY A 38 -3.81 -8.76 1.20
N LEU A 39 -3.08 -7.76 1.71
CA LEU A 39 -3.62 -6.79 2.67
C LEU A 39 -4.68 -5.88 2.05
N PHE A 40 -4.52 -5.45 0.80
CA PHE A 40 -5.52 -4.66 0.09
C PHE A 40 -6.87 -5.37 0.03
N ASN A 41 -6.88 -6.66 -0.30
CA ASN A 41 -8.12 -7.43 -0.36
C ASN A 41 -8.69 -7.63 1.06
N LYS A 42 -7.83 -7.75 2.07
CA LYS A 42 -8.29 -7.84 3.46
C LYS A 42 -9.05 -6.60 3.89
N VAL A 43 -8.54 -5.41 3.58
CA VAL A 43 -9.21 -4.14 3.93
C VAL A 43 -10.47 -3.93 3.09
N THR A 44 -10.42 -4.17 1.79
CA THR A 44 -11.54 -3.84 0.88
C THR A 44 -12.63 -4.92 0.79
N ARG A 45 -12.30 -6.18 1.07
CA ARG A 45 -13.18 -7.34 0.86
C ARG A 45 -13.24 -8.30 2.04
N GLY A 46 -12.50 -8.04 3.12
CA GLY A 46 -12.47 -8.90 4.31
C GLY A 46 -11.63 -10.18 4.17
N VAL A 47 -11.11 -10.50 2.98
CA VAL A 47 -10.36 -11.72 2.66
C VAL A 47 -8.96 -11.41 2.16
N MET A 48 -7.95 -12.18 2.57
CA MET A 48 -6.56 -11.97 2.12
C MET A 48 -6.30 -12.46 0.69
N TYR A 49 -7.19 -13.27 0.13
CA TYR A 49 -6.94 -14.01 -1.11
C TYR A 49 -6.87 -13.10 -2.32
N THR A 50 -5.79 -13.24 -3.09
CA THR A 50 -5.56 -12.52 -4.35
C THR A 50 -5.92 -13.36 -5.58
N ARG A 51 -6.20 -12.73 -6.72
CA ARG A 51 -6.50 -13.47 -7.96
C ARG A 51 -5.27 -14.21 -8.48
N GLU A 52 -4.11 -13.69 -8.13
CA GLU A 52 -2.78 -14.17 -8.41
C GLU A 52 -2.48 -15.45 -7.61
N GLU A 53 -3.10 -15.63 -6.44
CA GLU A 53 -3.02 -16.86 -5.63
C GLU A 53 -3.97 -17.98 -6.10
N ALA A 54 -4.78 -17.71 -7.14
CA ALA A 54 -5.70 -18.68 -7.68
C ALA A 54 -5.00 -19.90 -8.26
N GLU A 55 -5.57 -21.07 -7.97
CA GLU A 55 -5.05 -22.36 -8.41
C GLU A 55 -4.96 -22.38 -9.94
N GLY A 56 -3.78 -22.73 -10.48
CA GLY A 56 -3.49 -22.66 -11.91
C GLY A 56 -3.07 -21.28 -12.45
N ARG A 57 -3.15 -20.21 -11.65
CA ARG A 57 -2.65 -18.86 -12.01
C ARG A 57 -1.50 -18.37 -11.14
N ARG A 58 -1.06 -19.20 -10.18
CA ARG A 58 0.05 -18.89 -9.29
C ARG A 58 1.32 -18.63 -10.12
N PRO A 59 1.88 -17.41 -10.08
CA PRO A 59 3.11 -17.11 -10.77
C PRO A 59 4.27 -17.92 -10.16
N LYS A 60 5.28 -18.23 -10.97
CA LYS A 60 6.50 -18.94 -10.51
C LYS A 60 7.18 -18.20 -9.36
N ASN A 61 7.17 -16.87 -9.41
CA ASN A 61 7.53 -16.00 -8.29
C ASN A 61 6.26 -15.37 -7.72
N PRO A 62 5.84 -15.71 -6.47
CA PRO A 62 4.65 -15.13 -5.84
C PRO A 62 4.78 -13.62 -5.58
N PHE A 63 6.03 -13.14 -5.47
CA PHE A 63 6.38 -11.77 -5.12
C PHE A 63 7.08 -11.07 -6.30
N ASP A 64 6.33 -10.90 -7.40
CA ASP A 64 6.81 -10.18 -8.58
C ASP A 64 6.62 -8.67 -8.41
N THR A 65 7.25 -8.12 -7.36
CA THR A 65 7.34 -6.69 -7.09
C THR A 65 8.79 -6.29 -6.81
N ILE A 66 9.20 -5.14 -7.35
CA ILE A 66 10.49 -4.52 -7.07
C ILE A 66 10.55 -3.91 -5.67
N THR A 67 9.38 -3.55 -5.09
CA THR A 67 9.31 -2.96 -3.76
C THR A 67 9.73 -3.99 -2.71
N LYS A 68 10.53 -3.58 -1.72
CA LYS A 68 11.05 -4.45 -0.65
C LYS A 68 10.65 -3.90 0.71
N GLY A 69 10.50 -4.79 1.69
CA GLY A 69 10.13 -4.43 3.06
C GLY A 69 8.64 -4.14 3.29
N ILE A 70 7.82 -4.17 2.25
CA ILE A 70 6.35 -4.00 2.29
C ILE A 70 5.65 -5.14 1.54
N GLY A 71 4.34 -5.28 1.71
CA GLY A 71 3.52 -6.28 1.02
C GLY A 71 3.67 -7.70 1.57
N ILE A 72 2.79 -8.10 2.50
CA ILE A 72 2.86 -9.39 3.19
C ILE A 72 1.56 -10.19 3.07
N ASN A 73 1.68 -11.51 2.90
CA ASN A 73 0.51 -12.41 2.86
C ASN A 73 0.24 -13.05 4.23
N ARG A 74 0.32 -12.23 5.29
CA ARG A 74 0.00 -12.64 6.67
C ARG A 74 -0.51 -11.45 7.45
N LEU A 75 -1.60 -11.67 8.20
CA LEU A 75 -2.12 -10.67 9.12
C LEU A 75 -1.26 -10.65 10.39
N THR A 76 -0.60 -9.54 10.66
CA THR A 76 0.19 -9.36 11.89
C THR A 76 -0.71 -8.82 13.01
N LYS A 77 -0.32 -9.03 14.27
CA LYS A 77 -1.06 -8.47 15.41
C LYS A 77 -1.17 -6.94 15.32
N ASN A 78 -0.11 -6.27 14.89
CA ASN A 78 -0.10 -4.82 14.70
C ASN A 78 -1.12 -4.37 13.65
N PHE A 79 -1.25 -5.11 12.55
CA PHE A 79 -2.22 -4.78 11.51
C PHE A 79 -3.67 -5.00 11.98
N VAL A 80 -3.92 -6.00 12.82
CA VAL A 80 -5.26 -6.25 13.38
C VAL A 80 -5.75 -5.08 14.25
N LEU A 81 -4.83 -4.39 14.92
CA LEU A 81 -5.13 -3.24 15.77
C LEU A 81 -5.31 -1.95 14.96
N ALA A 82 -4.99 -1.93 13.67
CA ALA A 82 -5.08 -0.73 12.85
C ALA A 82 -6.51 -0.54 12.31
N GLU A 83 -7.06 0.66 12.50
CA GLU A 83 -8.31 1.07 11.86
C GLU A 83 -8.00 1.83 10.57
N LEU A 84 -8.53 1.33 9.45
CA LEU A 84 -8.31 1.88 8.11
C LEU A 84 -9.65 2.24 7.45
N ASP A 85 -9.74 3.45 6.91
CA ASP A 85 -10.91 3.94 6.15
C ASP A 85 -10.97 3.35 4.74
N GLY A 86 -9.87 2.77 4.25
CA GLY A 86 -9.82 2.13 2.94
C GLY A 86 -8.42 1.72 2.54
N ALA A 87 -8.30 1.24 1.30
CA ALA A 87 -7.03 0.85 0.72
C ALA A 87 -6.95 1.15 -0.77
N PHE A 88 -5.72 1.33 -1.25
CA PHE A 88 -5.34 1.48 -2.65
C PHE A 88 -4.27 0.45 -3.00
N ARG A 89 -4.29 -0.04 -4.25
CA ARG A 89 -3.16 -0.78 -4.80
C ARG A 89 -2.18 0.21 -5.42
N GLY A 90 -0.93 0.18 -4.98
CA GLY A 90 0.17 0.90 -5.62
C GLY A 90 0.94 -0.04 -6.53
N THR A 91 1.34 0.43 -7.71
CA THR A 91 2.16 -0.35 -8.65
C THR A 91 3.64 -0.01 -8.50
N ASP A 92 4.49 -0.93 -8.94
CA ASP A 92 5.95 -0.72 -8.98
C ASP A 92 6.34 0.51 -9.79
N ILE A 93 5.64 0.76 -10.91
CA ILE A 93 5.89 1.93 -11.76
C ILE A 93 5.58 3.21 -11.00
N GLU A 94 4.42 3.29 -10.33
CA GLU A 94 4.06 4.46 -9.52
C GLU A 94 5.07 4.70 -8.39
N ALA A 95 5.59 3.63 -7.76
CA ALA A 95 6.62 3.75 -6.74
C ALA A 95 7.93 4.36 -7.30
N VAL A 96 8.38 3.91 -8.48
CA VAL A 96 9.58 4.47 -9.14
C VAL A 96 9.37 5.91 -9.57
N GLU A 97 8.22 6.20 -10.19
CA GLU A 97 7.87 7.56 -10.61
C GLU A 97 7.85 8.51 -9.41
N MET A 98 7.30 8.04 -8.27
CA MET A 98 7.25 8.84 -7.07
C MET A 98 8.64 9.07 -6.45
N SER A 99 9.47 8.02 -6.39
CA SER A 99 10.86 8.15 -5.94
C SER A 99 11.62 9.21 -6.76
N ARG A 100 11.46 9.21 -8.09
CA ARG A 100 12.07 10.21 -8.97
C ARG A 100 11.49 11.61 -8.76
N PHE A 101 10.18 11.71 -8.52
CA PHE A 101 9.52 12.97 -8.26
C PHE A 101 10.04 13.60 -6.95
N LEU A 102 10.11 12.82 -5.88
CA LEU A 102 10.66 13.25 -4.59
C LEU A 102 12.10 13.74 -4.72
N LEU A 103 12.96 12.98 -5.38
CA LEU A 103 14.35 13.37 -5.58
C LEU A 103 14.45 14.70 -6.32
N LYS A 104 13.67 14.87 -7.38
CA LYS A 104 13.74 16.06 -8.24
C LYS A 104 13.14 17.32 -7.59
N ASN A 105 12.05 17.19 -6.86
CA ASN A 105 11.28 18.33 -6.37
C ASN A 105 11.52 18.63 -4.89
N GLU A 106 11.89 17.63 -4.10
CA GLU A 106 12.04 17.73 -2.64
C GLU A 106 13.46 17.37 -2.18
N GLY A 107 14.33 16.89 -3.08
CA GLY A 107 15.70 16.48 -2.74
C GLY A 107 15.79 15.22 -1.88
N LEU A 108 14.71 14.43 -1.82
CA LEU A 108 14.63 13.22 -0.99
C LEU A 108 15.03 11.96 -1.79
N CYS A 109 16.08 11.27 -1.35
CA CYS A 109 16.48 9.94 -1.82
C CYS A 109 16.76 9.01 -0.63
N TRP A 110 15.74 8.29 -0.18
CA TRP A 110 15.86 7.22 0.81
C TRP A 110 15.51 5.89 0.17
#